data_AF-A0A7V2NKX8-F1
#
_entry.id   AF-A0A7V2NKX8-F1
#
_cell.length_a   1.000
_cell.length_b   1.000
_cell.length_c   1.000
_cell.angle_alpha   90.00
_cell.angle_beta   90.00
_cell.angle_gamma   90.00
#
_symmetry.space_group_name_H-M   'P 1'
#
loop_
_entity.id
_entity.type
_entity.pdbx_description
1 polymer ?
#
loop_
_entity_poly.entity_id
_entity_poly.type
_entity_poly.pdbx_seq_one_letter_code
_entity_poly.pdbx_strand_id
1 'polypeptide(L)'
;VVEEMAIASGIPAPPVYLLAEEPGINAFAAGFSPRDAVIGVTQGTIDQLSRDQLQGVIAHEFSHIFNGDMRLNIRLMGILNGILVIGIIGYYILYSASFSRRGRGSDKGAGGILALAIGLMVIGFAGTFFGGLIKAAVSRQREYLADASAVQFTRNPDGIAGALKRIGGLEFGSKVENPGAPEVSHAFFAQGISGFMQSLSATHPPLAKRILRIDPHWDGEFDASDKTELPQEEEEAGKKETMTREELAKKVAAVVTGAAVMTAIDQIGNPKQETIDYAHSLIASLPTVIIEAAREPYGARAVIYSLLLDEGNAVRAKQLQHLRDHADADVYAVMRTLIPEIAELDRQYRLPVIDIAIPALKQLSLSQYQSFRDNLGALIEMDGRVDLFEWSLQKILFNHLDGQFFKLTPVKARYSDVRQLKKEIRLILSVMAYAGQQNQGDAAKAFAAAVATLALSEQKILAKNEISLSGLDLALKKLAKLRPLVKQKILKACAVSVAHDQQVSPVEVEILRAFSDVLDCPMPPVI
;
A
#
# COMPACT_ATOMS: atom_id res chain seq x y z
N VAL A 1 10.95 -7.68 7.01
CA VAL A 1 11.18 -6.37 6.35
C VAL A 1 9.95 -5.83 5.62
N VAL A 2 9.49 -6.44 4.51
CA VAL A 2 8.36 -5.88 3.72
C VAL A 2 7.07 -5.78 4.54
N GLU A 3 6.72 -6.80 5.31
CA GLU A 3 5.56 -6.78 6.21
C GLU A 3 5.66 -5.66 7.27
N GLU A 4 6.85 -5.41 7.80
CA GLU A 4 7.07 -4.33 8.77
C GLU A 4 6.82 -2.97 8.14
N MET A 5 7.29 -2.78 6.90
CA MET A 5 7.10 -1.53 6.15
C MET A 5 5.66 -1.36 5.67
N ALA A 6 4.96 -2.46 5.38
CA ALA A 6 3.52 -2.46 5.10
C ALA A 6 2.74 -1.93 6.29
N ILE A 7 3.07 -2.42 7.48
CA ILE A 7 2.43 -1.97 8.72
C ILE A 7 2.80 -0.51 9.01
N ALA A 8 4.08 -0.14 8.95
CA ALA A 8 4.53 1.22 9.19
C ALA A 8 3.87 2.21 8.22
N SER A 9 3.80 1.90 6.93
CA SER A 9 3.20 2.78 5.92
C SER A 9 1.66 2.74 5.91
N GLY A 10 1.04 1.76 6.59
CA GLY A 10 -0.40 1.49 6.55
C GLY A 10 -0.90 0.92 5.22
N ILE A 11 0.02 0.52 4.33
CA ILE A 11 -0.28 -0.07 3.01
C ILE A 11 -0.20 -1.59 3.14
N PRO A 12 -1.11 -2.36 2.53
CA PRO A 12 -0.98 -3.82 2.47
C PRO A 12 0.37 -4.24 1.90
N ALA A 13 0.95 -5.32 2.43
CA ALA A 13 2.21 -5.82 1.92
C ALA A 13 2.07 -6.19 0.42
N PRO A 14 2.85 -5.56 -0.48
CA PRO A 14 2.85 -5.94 -1.88
C PRO A 14 3.57 -7.27 -2.05
N PRO A 15 3.22 -8.09 -3.06
CA PRO A 15 4.01 -9.25 -3.43
C PRO A 15 5.46 -8.85 -3.72
N VAL A 16 6.40 -9.70 -3.29
CA VAL A 16 7.83 -9.47 -3.43
C VAL A 16 8.39 -10.45 -4.44
N TYR A 17 9.14 -9.94 -5.42
CA TYR A 17 9.80 -10.74 -6.45
C TYR A 17 11.31 -10.60 -6.32
N LEU A 18 12.01 -11.73 -6.41
CA LEU A 18 13.46 -11.79 -6.44
C LEU A 18 13.94 -11.85 -7.88
N LEU A 19 14.72 -10.86 -8.30
CA LEU A 19 15.53 -10.93 -9.51
C LEU A 19 16.79 -11.73 -9.18
N ALA A 20 16.68 -13.05 -9.39
CA ALA A 20 17.80 -13.96 -9.26
C ALA A 20 18.91 -13.60 -10.26
N GLU A 21 20.16 -13.91 -9.91
CA GLU A 21 21.35 -13.71 -10.75
C GLU A 21 21.73 -12.25 -11.04
N GLU A 22 21.06 -11.26 -10.43
CA GLU A 22 21.43 -9.85 -10.51
C GLU A 22 22.29 -9.45 -9.29
N PRO A 23 23.62 -9.27 -9.43
CA PRO A 23 24.54 -9.04 -8.31
C PRO A 23 24.56 -7.59 -7.81
N GLY A 24 24.03 -6.64 -8.57
CA GLY A 24 23.95 -5.24 -8.15
C GLY A 24 22.88 -5.04 -7.06
N ILE A 25 23.09 -4.07 -6.18
CA ILE A 25 22.11 -3.70 -5.14
C ILE A 25 21.04 -2.82 -5.78
N ASN A 26 19.86 -3.40 -5.99
CA ASN A 26 18.71 -2.67 -6.49
C ASN A 26 17.36 -3.20 -5.95
N ALA A 27 16.39 -2.31 -5.89
CA ALA A 27 15.00 -2.60 -5.61
C ALA A 27 14.12 -1.66 -6.44
N PHE A 28 12.84 -2.01 -6.64
CA PHE A 28 11.88 -1.13 -7.29
C PHE A 28 10.45 -1.45 -6.90
N ALA A 29 9.61 -0.44 -6.84
CA ALA A 29 8.16 -0.57 -6.80
C ALA A 29 7.54 -0.40 -8.21
N ALA A 30 6.63 -1.31 -8.58
CA ALA A 30 5.87 -1.24 -9.82
C ALA A 30 4.37 -1.42 -9.58
N GLY A 31 3.53 -0.73 -10.37
CA GLY A 31 2.06 -0.77 -10.26
C GLY A 31 1.40 0.56 -10.63
N PHE A 32 0.06 0.62 -10.65
CA PHE A 32 -0.69 1.86 -10.93
C PHE A 32 -1.31 2.49 -9.66
N SER A 33 -1.51 1.69 -8.63
CA SER A 33 -2.06 2.06 -7.32
C SER A 33 -1.42 1.19 -6.22
N PRO A 34 -1.61 1.53 -4.94
CA PRO A 34 -1.15 0.67 -3.85
C PRO A 34 -1.74 -0.75 -3.86
N ARG A 35 -2.89 -0.95 -4.51
CA ARG A 35 -3.60 -2.24 -4.54
C ARG A 35 -2.93 -3.26 -5.46
N ASP A 36 -2.38 -2.81 -6.58
CA ASP A 36 -1.69 -3.59 -7.61
C ASP A 36 -0.16 -3.39 -7.58
N ALA A 37 0.35 -2.85 -6.47
CA ALA A 37 1.78 -2.64 -6.28
C ALA A 37 2.51 -3.97 -6.07
N VAL A 38 3.71 -4.08 -6.63
CA VAL A 38 4.67 -5.15 -6.40
C VAL A 38 6.03 -4.54 -6.07
N ILE A 39 6.84 -5.26 -5.29
CA ILE A 39 8.23 -4.89 -5.00
C ILE A 39 9.15 -5.92 -5.65
N GLY A 40 10.09 -5.46 -6.46
CA GLY A 40 11.20 -6.25 -6.95
C GLY A 40 12.46 -5.98 -6.13
N VAL A 41 13.21 -7.01 -5.78
CA VAL A 41 14.53 -6.92 -5.15
C VAL A 41 15.52 -7.77 -5.93
N THR A 42 16.75 -7.31 -6.10
CA THR A 42 17.83 -8.12 -6.70
C THR A 42 18.48 -9.05 -5.68
N GLN A 43 19.14 -10.10 -6.17
CA GLN A 43 19.95 -10.99 -5.33
C GLN A 43 21.03 -10.20 -4.56
N GLY A 44 21.71 -9.26 -5.23
CA GLY A 44 22.71 -8.39 -4.59
C GLY A 44 22.16 -7.60 -3.39
N THR A 45 20.92 -7.13 -3.45
CA THR A 45 20.26 -6.42 -2.34
C THR A 45 20.09 -7.30 -1.10
N ILE A 46 19.85 -8.60 -1.29
CA ILE A 46 19.68 -9.54 -0.17
C ILE A 46 21.03 -9.96 0.40
N ASP A 47 22.01 -10.20 -0.46
CA ASP A 47 23.30 -10.77 -0.05
C ASP A 47 24.24 -9.72 0.55
N GLN A 48 24.17 -8.47 0.09
CA GLN A 48 25.18 -7.44 0.39
C GLN A 48 24.72 -6.39 1.40
N LEU A 49 23.41 -6.30 1.69
CA LEU A 49 22.88 -5.36 2.68
C LEU A 49 22.63 -6.03 4.02
N SER A 50 22.93 -5.31 5.10
CA SER A 50 22.45 -5.69 6.43
C SER A 50 20.93 -5.60 6.50
N ARG A 51 20.32 -6.22 7.52
CA ARG A 51 18.87 -6.18 7.72
C ARG A 51 18.33 -4.75 7.79
N ASP A 52 19.04 -3.85 8.47
CA ASP A 52 18.64 -2.45 8.65
C ASP A 52 18.80 -1.65 7.36
N GLN A 53 19.86 -1.93 6.59
CA GLN A 53 20.06 -1.34 5.27
C GLN A 53 18.97 -1.78 4.29
N LEU A 54 18.66 -3.08 4.26
CA LEU A 54 17.56 -3.63 3.48
C LEU A 54 16.23 -3.00 3.90
N GLN A 55 15.99 -2.82 5.21
CA GLN A 55 14.80 -2.13 5.71
C GLN A 55 14.72 -0.69 5.21
N GLY A 56 15.83 0.05 5.19
CA GLY A 56 15.92 1.39 4.61
C GLY A 56 15.56 1.43 3.13
N VAL A 57 16.12 0.51 2.32
CA VAL A 57 15.82 0.40 0.88
C VAL A 57 14.34 0.09 0.65
N ILE A 58 13.78 -0.89 1.36
CA ILE A 58 12.37 -1.24 1.22
C ILE A 58 11.46 -0.09 1.68
N ALA A 59 11.81 0.63 2.75
CA ALA A 59 11.05 1.79 3.20
C ALA A 59 11.00 2.90 2.14
N HIS A 60 12.10 3.11 1.41
CA HIS A 60 12.15 4.03 0.28
C HIS A 60 11.16 3.62 -0.82
N GLU A 61 11.15 2.34 -1.21
CA GLU A 61 10.20 1.81 -2.21
C GLU A 61 8.74 1.94 -1.76
N PHE A 62 8.45 1.69 -0.47
CA PHE A 62 7.12 1.92 0.09
C PHE A 62 6.69 3.39 0.02
N SER A 63 7.62 4.34 0.13
CA SER A 63 7.30 5.77 -0.04
C SER A 63 6.81 6.08 -1.45
N HIS A 64 7.37 5.46 -2.48
CA HIS A 64 6.90 5.61 -3.85
C HIS A 64 5.48 5.05 -4.06
N ILE A 65 5.16 3.93 -3.41
CA ILE A 65 3.81 3.35 -3.42
C ILE A 65 2.84 4.30 -2.70
N PHE A 66 3.18 4.73 -1.48
CA PHE A 66 2.37 5.59 -0.63
C PHE A 66 2.06 6.93 -1.29
N ASN A 67 3.10 7.60 -1.80
CA ASN A 67 2.96 8.92 -2.38
C ASN A 67 2.44 8.89 -3.83
N GLY A 68 2.22 7.70 -4.40
CA GLY A 68 1.66 7.51 -5.74
C GLY A 68 2.61 7.87 -6.89
N ASP A 69 3.92 7.71 -6.68
CA ASP A 69 4.94 8.01 -7.68
C ASP A 69 4.80 7.19 -8.94
N MET A 70 4.47 5.91 -8.81
CA MET A 70 4.31 5.02 -9.95
C MET A 70 3.28 5.58 -10.96
N ARG A 71 2.12 6.04 -10.46
CA ARG A 71 1.07 6.66 -11.27
C ARG A 71 1.53 8.00 -11.89
N LEU A 72 2.23 8.82 -11.11
CA LEU A 72 2.75 10.10 -11.57
C LEU A 72 3.73 9.88 -12.73
N ASN A 73 4.68 8.95 -12.57
CA ASN A 73 5.68 8.61 -13.58
C ASN A 73 5.03 8.09 -14.87
N ILE A 74 4.06 7.18 -14.78
CA ILE A 74 3.30 6.69 -15.96
C ILE A 74 2.61 7.84 -16.69
N ARG A 75 1.98 8.78 -15.97
CA ARG A 75 1.33 9.96 -16.59
C ARG A 75 2.32 10.90 -17.26
N LEU A 76 3.45 11.19 -16.59
CA LEU A 76 4.50 12.04 -17.15
C LEU A 76 5.08 11.41 -18.42
N MET A 77 5.32 10.10 -18.43
CA MET A 77 5.73 9.37 -19.64
C MET A 77 4.71 9.47 -20.76
N GLY A 78 3.42 9.27 -20.46
CA GLY A 78 2.35 9.38 -21.46
C GLY A 78 2.29 10.77 -22.09
N ILE A 79 2.40 11.83 -21.28
CA ILE A 79 2.41 13.23 -21.78
C ILE A 79 3.65 13.50 -22.63
N LEU A 80 4.84 13.11 -22.18
CA LEU A 80 6.09 13.35 -22.91
C LEU A 80 6.13 12.60 -24.23
N ASN A 81 5.68 11.34 -24.25
CA ASN A 81 5.58 10.56 -25.47
C ASN A 81 4.52 11.14 -26.41
N GLY A 82 3.40 11.65 -25.89
CA GLY A 82 2.41 12.38 -26.69
C GLY A 82 3.01 13.61 -27.38
N ILE A 83 3.81 14.41 -26.66
CA ILE A 83 4.52 15.56 -27.22
C ILE A 83 5.58 15.12 -28.25
N LEU A 84 6.30 14.04 -27.98
CA LEU A 84 7.30 13.49 -28.90
C LEU A 84 6.67 13.06 -30.23
N VAL A 85 5.49 12.42 -30.17
CA VAL A 85 4.74 12.01 -31.37
C VAL A 85 4.41 13.21 -32.26
N ILE A 86 4.09 14.38 -31.68
CA ILE A 86 3.87 15.62 -32.46
C ILE A 86 5.13 15.98 -33.26
N GLY A 87 6.31 15.87 -32.63
CA GLY A 87 7.60 16.14 -33.28
C GLY A 87 7.91 15.12 -34.39
N ILE A 88 7.65 13.84 -34.13
CA ILE A 88 7.81 12.75 -35.09
C ILE A 88 6.89 12.94 -36.31
N ILE A 89 5.64 13.34 -36.09
CA ILE A 89 4.71 13.67 -37.19
C ILE A 89 5.26 14.82 -38.03
N GLY A 90 5.73 15.91 -37.38
CA GLY A 90 6.38 17.01 -38.07
C GLY A 90 7.59 16.56 -38.90
N TYR A 91 8.42 15.67 -38.36
CA TYR A 91 9.55 15.05 -39.05
C TYR A 91 9.11 14.24 -40.28
N TYR A 92 8.11 13.36 -40.16
CA TYR A 92 7.64 12.55 -41.28
C TYR A 92 6.97 13.39 -42.38
N ILE A 93 6.24 14.44 -42.03
CA ILE A 93 5.68 15.39 -43.02
C ILE A 93 6.82 16.07 -43.78
N LEU A 94 7.88 16.52 -43.08
CA LEU A 94 9.03 17.14 -43.71
C LEU A 94 9.80 16.16 -44.62
N TYR A 95 10.02 14.94 -44.13
CA TYR A 95 10.73 13.89 -44.87
C TYR A 95 9.97 13.45 -46.13
N SER A 96 8.65 13.25 -46.03
CA SER A 96 7.81 12.90 -47.19
C SER A 96 7.72 14.03 -48.22
N ALA A 97 7.66 15.30 -47.78
CA ALA A 97 7.74 16.47 -48.65
C ALA A 97 9.11 16.63 -49.34
N SER A 98 10.16 16.03 -48.80
CA SER A 98 11.51 16.03 -49.39
C SER A 98 11.63 15.03 -50.54
N PHE A 99 10.95 13.88 -50.45
CA PHE A 99 10.89 12.85 -51.49
C PHE A 99 9.97 13.20 -52.67
N SER A 100 8.97 14.06 -52.47
CA SER A 100 8.02 14.47 -53.53
C SER A 100 8.57 15.52 -54.52
N ARG A 101 9.80 16.02 -54.32
CA ARG A 101 10.45 17.03 -55.18
C ARG A 101 10.77 16.60 -56.62
N ARG A 102 10.42 15.38 -57.05
CA ARG A 102 10.64 14.91 -58.43
C ARG A 102 9.52 15.27 -59.42
N GLY A 103 8.43 15.90 -58.97
CA GLY A 103 7.32 16.38 -59.82
C GLY A 103 7.20 17.89 -59.83
N ARG A 104 7.47 18.49 -61.00
CA ARG A 104 7.52 19.93 -61.29
C ARG A 104 6.12 20.57 -61.17
N GLY A 105 5.90 21.45 -60.20
CA GLY A 105 4.68 22.26 -60.10
C GLY A 105 4.70 23.23 -58.92
N SER A 106 4.79 24.52 -59.21
CA SER A 106 4.73 25.63 -58.25
C SER A 106 3.31 25.70 -57.64
N ASP A 107 3.07 24.98 -56.53
CA ASP A 107 1.79 25.02 -55.85
C ASP A 107 1.88 25.74 -54.50
N LYS A 108 1.03 26.75 -54.30
CA LYS A 108 1.03 27.65 -53.12
C LYS A 108 0.76 26.90 -51.80
N GLY A 109 0.27 25.66 -51.85
CA GLY A 109 0.06 24.79 -50.68
C GLY A 109 1.34 24.21 -50.06
N ALA A 110 2.44 24.11 -50.82
CA ALA A 110 3.68 23.48 -50.33
C ALA A 110 4.36 24.26 -49.21
N GLY A 111 4.26 25.60 -49.23
CA GLY A 111 4.81 26.46 -48.17
C GLY A 111 4.06 26.32 -46.84
N GLY A 112 2.73 26.15 -46.88
CA GLY A 112 1.91 25.93 -45.69
C GLY A 112 2.19 24.59 -45.01
N ILE A 113 2.36 23.52 -45.80
CA ILE A 113 2.73 22.19 -45.29
C ILE A 113 4.14 22.22 -44.67
N LEU A 114 5.09 22.92 -45.29
CA LEU A 114 6.44 23.07 -44.75
C LEU A 114 6.46 23.85 -43.42
N ALA A 115 5.73 24.97 -43.34
CA ALA A 115 5.61 25.75 -42.12
C ALA A 115 4.95 24.95 -40.99
N LEU A 116 3.91 24.17 -41.30
CA LEU A 116 3.26 23.27 -40.34
C LEU A 116 4.22 22.18 -39.87
N ALA A 117 4.96 21.53 -40.77
CA ALA A 117 5.91 20.48 -40.44
C ALA A 117 7.02 20.98 -39.49
N ILE A 118 7.60 22.14 -39.80
CA ILE A 118 8.60 22.80 -38.95
C ILE A 118 7.98 23.19 -37.60
N GLY A 119 6.77 23.76 -37.60
CA GLY A 119 6.06 24.12 -36.37
C GLY A 119 5.85 22.92 -35.44
N LEU A 120 5.35 21.80 -35.97
CA LEU A 120 5.15 20.56 -35.22
C LEU A 120 6.48 19.98 -34.71
N MET A 121 7.53 20.04 -35.53
CA MET A 121 8.87 19.57 -35.16
C MET A 121 9.45 20.37 -34.00
N VAL A 122 9.38 21.70 -34.07
CA VAL A 122 9.87 22.60 -33.02
C VAL A 122 9.08 22.39 -31.73
N ILE A 123 7.75 22.39 -31.81
CA ILE A 123 6.88 22.20 -30.64
C ILE A 123 7.13 20.82 -30.00
N GLY A 124 7.19 19.77 -30.81
CA GLY A 124 7.39 18.41 -30.33
C GLY A 124 8.76 18.21 -29.71
N PHE A 125 9.85 18.45 -30.44
CA PHE A 125 11.20 18.19 -29.91
C PHE A 125 11.60 19.15 -28.79
N ALA A 126 11.31 20.45 -28.91
CA ALA A 126 11.58 21.38 -27.82
C ALA A 126 10.69 21.06 -26.60
N GLY A 127 9.41 20.73 -26.81
CA GLY A 127 8.51 20.32 -25.76
C GLY A 127 8.97 19.05 -25.03
N THR A 128 9.43 18.03 -25.76
CA THR A 128 10.00 16.82 -25.16
C THR A 128 11.29 17.12 -24.40
N PHE A 129 12.15 17.99 -24.92
CA PHE A 129 13.39 18.40 -24.24
C PHE A 129 13.11 19.09 -22.90
N PHE A 130 12.32 20.17 -22.90
CA PHE A 130 11.98 20.91 -21.68
C PHE A 130 11.11 20.09 -20.73
N GLY A 131 10.16 19.30 -21.27
CA GLY A 131 9.37 18.38 -20.49
C GLY A 131 10.21 17.29 -19.82
N GLY A 132 11.24 16.79 -20.50
CA GLY A 132 12.23 15.87 -19.93
C GLY A 132 12.98 16.48 -18.75
N LEU A 133 13.41 17.74 -18.85
CA LEU A 133 14.05 18.47 -17.75
C LEU A 133 13.12 18.65 -16.55
N ILE A 134 11.85 19.00 -16.77
CA ILE A 134 10.84 19.13 -15.71
C ILE A 134 10.61 17.76 -15.05
N LYS A 135 10.42 16.69 -15.83
CA LYS A 135 10.27 15.34 -15.31
C LYS A 135 11.47 14.94 -14.45
N ALA A 136 12.70 15.18 -14.91
CA ALA A 136 13.90 14.86 -14.16
C ALA A 136 13.99 15.66 -12.85
N ALA A 137 13.60 16.93 -12.85
CA ALA A 137 13.54 17.75 -11.63
C ALA A 137 12.49 17.24 -10.63
N VAL A 138 11.29 16.89 -11.11
CA VAL A 138 10.24 16.31 -10.27
C VAL A 138 10.70 14.96 -9.70
N SER A 139 11.26 14.09 -10.53
CA SER A 139 11.81 12.79 -10.12
C SER A 139 12.79 12.96 -8.97
N ARG A 140 13.81 13.82 -9.11
CA ARG A 140 14.80 14.09 -8.06
C ARG A 140 14.17 14.59 -6.76
N GLN A 141 13.15 15.45 -6.84
CA GLN A 141 12.45 15.92 -5.63
C GLN A 141 11.69 14.79 -4.93
N ARG A 142 11.16 13.84 -5.69
CA ARG A 142 10.47 12.66 -5.17
C ARG A 142 11.44 11.66 -4.54
N GLU A 143 12.62 11.48 -5.10
CA GLU A 143 13.70 10.68 -4.46
C GLU A 143 14.09 11.24 -3.08
N TYR A 144 14.25 12.56 -2.95
CA TYR A 144 14.55 13.16 -1.64
C TYR A 144 13.41 13.03 -0.64
N LEU A 145 12.16 13.10 -1.12
CA LEU A 145 11.00 12.83 -0.28
C LEU A 145 10.97 11.35 0.14
N ALA A 146 11.30 10.44 -0.76
CA ALA A 146 11.37 9.01 -0.49
C ALA A 146 12.46 8.67 0.52
N ASP A 147 13.64 9.29 0.42
CA ASP A 147 14.71 9.18 1.43
C ASP A 147 14.24 9.67 2.80
N ALA A 148 13.62 10.85 2.88
CA ALA A 148 13.09 11.37 4.13
C ALA A 148 11.98 10.47 4.72
N SER A 149 11.10 9.94 3.86
CA SER A 149 10.08 8.98 4.26
C SER A 149 10.66 7.63 4.68
N ALA A 150 11.76 7.18 4.10
CA ALA A 150 12.44 5.96 4.51
C ALA A 150 12.96 6.11 5.95
N VAL A 151 13.59 7.25 6.28
CA VAL A 151 13.97 7.58 7.66
C VAL A 151 12.74 7.70 8.55
N GLN A 152 11.64 8.26 8.05
CA GLN A 152 10.40 8.40 8.81
C GLN A 152 9.75 7.04 9.14
N PHE A 153 9.77 6.10 8.20
CA PHE A 153 9.17 4.77 8.35
C PHE A 153 10.06 3.82 9.15
N THR A 154 11.38 3.90 9.02
CA THR A 154 12.31 3.03 9.76
C THR A 154 12.77 3.64 11.08
N ARG A 155 12.70 4.96 11.22
CA ARG A 155 13.33 5.76 12.29
C ARG A 155 14.83 5.52 12.45
N ASN A 156 15.45 4.91 11.45
CA ASN A 156 16.86 4.57 11.42
C ASN A 156 17.51 5.26 10.19
N PRO A 157 18.12 6.45 10.35
CA PRO A 157 18.79 7.13 9.25
C PRO A 157 19.99 6.33 8.72
N ASP A 158 20.65 5.56 9.60
CA ASP A 158 21.83 4.76 9.25
C ASP A 158 21.49 3.60 8.32
N GLY A 159 20.26 3.08 8.36
CA GLY A 159 19.79 2.04 7.42
C GLY A 159 19.86 2.51 5.96
N ILE A 160 19.12 3.56 5.62
CA ILE A 160 19.10 4.11 4.24
C ILE A 160 20.45 4.75 3.87
N ALA A 161 21.11 5.48 4.79
CA ALA A 161 22.41 6.08 4.51
C ALA A 161 23.49 5.02 4.29
N GLY A 162 23.51 3.97 5.10
CA GLY A 162 24.41 2.82 4.98
C GLY A 162 24.21 2.09 3.65
N ALA A 163 22.96 1.84 3.24
CA ALA A 163 22.67 1.24 1.95
C ALA A 163 23.21 2.08 0.78
N LEU A 164 23.06 3.42 0.83
CA LEU A 164 23.60 4.33 -0.19
C LEU A 164 25.13 4.37 -0.19
N LYS A 165 25.77 4.33 1.00
CA LYS A 165 27.23 4.23 1.15
C LYS A 165 27.75 2.93 0.53
N ARG A 166 27.05 1.81 0.74
CA ARG A 166 27.37 0.49 0.19
C ARG A 166 27.26 0.44 -1.33
N ILE A 167 26.18 0.99 -1.89
CA ILE A 167 25.99 1.09 -3.34
C ILE A 167 27.12 1.88 -4.01
N GLY A 168 27.60 2.94 -3.37
CA GLY A 168 28.67 3.77 -3.92
C GLY A 168 30.07 3.15 -3.82
N GLY A 169 30.28 2.17 -2.94
CA GLY A 169 31.59 1.55 -2.69
C GLY A 169 31.84 0.25 -3.45
N LEU A 170 30.78 -0.45 -3.89
CA LEU A 170 30.88 -1.73 -4.58
C LEU A 170 31.06 -1.61 -6.09
N GLU A 171 31.82 -2.55 -6.70
CA GLU A 171 32.15 -2.55 -8.14
C GLU A 171 30.91 -2.70 -9.04
N PHE A 172 29.97 -3.57 -8.67
CA PHE A 172 28.68 -3.73 -9.36
C PHE A 172 27.70 -2.59 -9.04
N GLY A 173 27.91 -1.88 -7.92
CA GLY A 173 27.05 -0.80 -7.44
C GLY A 173 25.57 -1.18 -7.48
N SER A 174 24.77 -0.41 -8.23
CA SER A 174 23.33 -0.67 -8.45
C SER A 174 22.98 -1.09 -9.88
N LYS A 175 23.94 -1.59 -10.66
CA LYS A 175 23.68 -1.98 -12.05
C LYS A 175 22.82 -3.24 -12.12
N VAL A 176 21.91 -3.26 -13.09
CA VAL A 176 21.08 -4.42 -13.43
C VAL A 176 21.45 -4.79 -14.87
N GLU A 177 21.88 -6.03 -15.11
CA GLU A 177 22.46 -6.46 -16.38
C GLU A 177 21.40 -6.86 -17.43
N ASN A 178 20.15 -7.04 -17.01
CA ASN A 178 19.05 -7.39 -17.89
C ASN A 178 18.93 -6.45 -19.12
N PRO A 179 18.81 -6.98 -20.36
CA PRO A 179 18.65 -6.15 -21.57
C PRO A 179 17.46 -5.19 -21.56
N GLY A 180 16.41 -5.48 -20.79
CA GLY A 180 15.24 -4.62 -20.59
C GLY A 180 15.41 -3.55 -19.51
N ALA A 181 16.49 -3.59 -18.72
CA ALA A 181 16.77 -2.64 -17.63
C ALA A 181 16.74 -1.15 -18.05
N PRO A 182 17.19 -0.74 -19.26
CA PRO A 182 17.11 0.66 -19.68
C PRO A 182 15.68 1.21 -19.80
N GLU A 183 14.69 0.36 -20.06
CA GLU A 183 13.29 0.77 -20.22
C GLU A 183 12.64 1.10 -18.86
N VAL A 184 13.10 0.42 -17.81
CA VAL A 184 12.59 0.54 -16.43
C VAL A 184 13.56 1.25 -15.48
N SER A 185 14.68 1.78 -15.98
CA SER A 185 15.78 2.32 -15.17
C SER A 185 15.40 3.49 -14.25
N HIS A 186 14.25 4.10 -14.47
CA HIS A 186 13.70 5.21 -13.69
C HIS A 186 12.92 4.75 -12.46
N ALA A 187 12.63 3.45 -12.35
CA ALA A 187 11.93 2.84 -11.22
C ALA A 187 12.89 2.21 -10.20
N PHE A 188 14.17 2.08 -10.56
CA PHE A 188 15.20 1.48 -9.73
C PHE A 188 15.65 2.41 -8.60
N PHE A 189 15.92 1.83 -7.42
CA PHE A 189 16.37 2.50 -6.20
C PHE A 189 17.64 3.36 -6.38
N ALA A 190 18.56 2.89 -7.24
CA ALA A 190 19.78 3.59 -7.57
C ALA A 190 20.14 3.44 -9.06
N GLN A 191 20.94 4.40 -9.55
CA GLN A 191 21.19 4.60 -10.97
C GLN A 191 21.91 3.39 -11.60
N GLY A 192 21.18 2.58 -12.38
CA GLY A 192 21.73 1.38 -13.02
C GLY A 192 22.58 1.60 -14.28
N ILE A 193 22.80 2.84 -14.74
CA ILE A 193 23.51 3.14 -16.02
C ILE A 193 24.38 4.41 -15.88
N SER A 194 25.67 4.32 -16.24
CA SER A 194 26.68 5.39 -16.09
C SER A 194 26.97 6.17 -17.40
N GLY A 195 26.85 7.51 -17.40
CA GLY A 195 27.26 8.39 -18.52
C GLY A 195 27.23 9.90 -18.20
N PHE A 196 28.20 10.68 -18.73
CA PHE A 196 28.39 12.12 -18.43
C PHE A 196 27.26 13.03 -18.97
N MET A 197 26.73 12.75 -20.16
CA MET A 197 25.56 13.48 -20.72
C MET A 197 24.25 13.13 -19.99
N GLN A 198 24.21 12.03 -19.22
CA GLN A 198 23.06 11.63 -18.41
C GLN A 198 22.95 12.42 -17.10
N SER A 199 23.97 13.13 -16.61
CA SER A 199 23.88 13.86 -15.33
C SER A 199 22.81 14.97 -15.33
N LEU A 200 22.51 15.56 -16.50
CA LEU A 200 21.46 16.58 -16.64
C LEU A 200 20.06 15.97 -16.80
N SER A 201 19.98 14.74 -17.31
CA SER A 201 18.74 13.94 -17.47
C SER A 201 18.58 12.85 -16.40
N ALA A 202 19.43 12.84 -15.37
CA ALA A 202 19.42 11.82 -14.34
C ALA A 202 18.13 11.94 -13.52
N THR A 203 17.37 10.85 -13.48
CA THR A 203 16.15 10.72 -12.68
C THR A 203 16.46 10.62 -11.18
N HIS A 204 17.66 10.16 -10.84
CA HIS A 204 18.14 10.06 -9.45
C HIS A 204 19.16 11.16 -9.14
N PRO A 205 19.10 11.77 -7.94
CA PRO A 205 20.15 12.62 -7.44
C PRO A 205 21.47 11.87 -7.24
N PRO A 206 22.63 12.55 -7.29
CA PRO A 206 23.91 11.96 -6.92
C PRO A 206 23.87 11.36 -5.50
N LEU A 207 24.46 10.16 -5.31
CA LEU A 207 24.47 9.44 -4.03
C LEU A 207 25.01 10.31 -2.88
N ALA A 208 26.13 11.00 -3.09
CA ALA A 208 26.72 11.90 -2.10
C ALA A 208 25.74 12.98 -1.61
N LYS A 209 24.88 13.53 -2.49
CA LYS A 209 23.87 14.52 -2.10
C LYS A 209 22.72 13.90 -1.31
N ARG A 210 22.37 12.64 -1.58
CA ARG A 210 21.36 11.90 -0.81
C ARG A 210 21.90 11.59 0.58
N ILE A 211 23.11 11.03 0.67
CA ILE A 211 23.78 10.70 1.93
C ILE A 211 23.90 11.94 2.82
N LEU A 212 24.45 13.06 2.32
CA LEU A 212 24.60 14.29 3.11
C LEU A 212 23.29 14.91 3.61
N ARG A 213 22.15 14.60 3.00
CA ARG A 213 20.84 15.06 3.48
C ARG A 213 20.28 14.20 4.61
N ILE A 214 20.70 12.94 4.68
CA ILE A 214 20.27 11.96 5.68
C ILE A 214 21.25 11.96 6.85
N ASP A 215 22.55 11.90 6.54
CA ASP A 215 23.69 11.93 7.45
C ASP A 215 24.57 13.14 7.11
N PRO A 216 24.31 14.32 7.72
CA PRO A 216 25.09 15.53 7.49
C PRO A 216 26.55 15.43 7.96
N HIS A 217 26.90 14.42 8.76
CA HIS A 217 28.25 14.23 9.31
C HIS A 217 29.10 13.27 8.49
N TRP A 218 28.57 12.75 7.38
CA TRP A 218 29.30 11.84 6.50
C TRP A 218 30.62 12.45 6.01
N ASP A 219 31.71 11.69 6.17
CA ASP A 219 33.09 12.05 5.84
C ASP A 219 33.40 12.05 4.33
N GLY A 220 32.48 11.52 3.51
CA GLY A 220 32.63 11.42 2.06
C GLY A 220 33.20 10.10 1.58
N GLU A 221 33.46 9.13 2.47
CA GLU A 221 33.96 7.81 2.09
C GLU A 221 32.81 6.81 1.89
N PHE A 222 32.88 6.07 0.78
CA PHE A 222 31.92 5.01 0.49
C PHE A 222 32.39 3.69 1.11
N ASP A 223 31.43 2.87 1.55
CA ASP A 223 31.72 1.57 2.13
C ASP A 223 31.97 0.54 1.02
N ALA A 224 33.25 0.21 0.83
CA ALA A 224 33.72 -0.79 -0.11
C ALA A 224 34.03 -2.15 0.55
N SER A 225 33.72 -2.32 1.84
CA SER A 225 33.95 -3.62 2.49
C SER A 225 33.06 -4.68 1.85
N ASP A 226 33.54 -5.90 1.65
CA ASP A 226 32.76 -7.00 1.06
C ASP A 226 31.97 -7.78 2.13
N LYS A 227 32.10 -7.36 3.39
CA LYS A 227 31.55 -8.08 4.54
C LYS A 227 30.19 -7.52 4.89
N THR A 228 29.17 -8.35 4.83
CA THR A 228 27.99 -8.21 5.67
C THR A 228 28.53 -8.22 7.10
N GLU A 229 28.48 -7.10 7.81
CA GLU A 229 28.66 -7.14 9.26
C GLU A 229 27.48 -7.96 9.81
N LEU A 230 27.70 -9.27 9.94
CA LEU A 230 26.96 -10.08 10.91
C LEU A 230 27.15 -9.37 12.26
N PRO A 231 26.09 -9.19 13.05
CA PRO A 231 26.20 -8.50 14.33
C PRO A 231 27.36 -9.12 15.12
N GLN A 232 28.39 -8.33 15.40
CA GLN A 232 29.21 -8.63 16.57
C GLN A 232 28.24 -8.54 17.74
N GLU A 233 28.05 -9.66 18.44
CA GLU A 233 27.52 -9.63 19.79
C GLU A 233 28.48 -8.74 20.60
N GLU A 234 28.21 -7.43 20.62
CA GLU A 234 28.81 -6.56 21.61
C GLU A 234 28.31 -7.05 22.97
N GLU A 235 29.23 -7.65 23.71
CA GLU A 235 29.21 -7.85 25.15
C GLU A 235 29.08 -6.50 25.89
N GLU A 236 28.00 -5.76 25.67
CA GLU A 236 27.50 -4.74 26.57
C GLU A 236 25.99 -4.95 26.77
N ALA A 237 25.66 -6.13 27.31
CA ALA A 237 24.39 -6.36 27.99
C ALA A 237 24.34 -5.57 29.32
N GLY A 238 24.33 -4.24 29.22
CA GLY A 238 23.87 -3.36 30.27
C GLY A 238 22.36 -3.53 30.44
N LYS A 239 21.95 -4.47 31.30
CA LYS A 239 20.61 -4.60 31.91
C LYS A 239 19.44 -4.07 31.05
N LYS A 240 19.11 -4.74 29.94
CA LYS A 240 17.73 -4.71 29.44
C LYS A 240 17.02 -5.91 30.04
N GLU A 241 16.15 -5.65 31.01
CA GLU A 241 15.25 -6.65 31.59
C GLU A 241 14.54 -7.42 30.47
N THR A 242 14.87 -8.71 30.34
CA THR A 242 14.22 -9.60 29.38
C THR A 242 12.83 -9.90 29.92
N MET A 243 11.83 -9.12 29.47
CA MET A 243 10.45 -9.35 29.85
C MET A 243 9.98 -10.71 29.32
N THR A 244 9.27 -11.45 30.16
CA THR A 244 8.70 -12.75 29.78
C THR A 244 7.56 -12.58 28.77
N ARG A 245 7.24 -13.62 27.98
CA ARG A 245 6.09 -13.62 27.03
C ARG A 245 4.78 -13.22 27.71
N GLU A 246 4.59 -13.58 28.98
CA GLU A 246 3.43 -13.19 29.80
C GLU A 246 3.43 -11.70 30.19
N GLU A 247 4.59 -11.13 30.52
CA GLU A 247 4.70 -9.70 30.81
C GLU A 247 4.58 -8.83 29.55
N LEU A 248 5.05 -9.34 28.41
CA LEU A 248 4.84 -8.72 27.10
C LEU A 248 3.34 -8.75 26.72
N ALA A 249 2.69 -9.91 26.87
CA ALA A 249 1.24 -10.04 26.65
C ALA A 249 0.41 -9.12 27.58
N LYS A 250 0.84 -8.92 28.84
CA LYS A 250 0.21 -7.95 29.76
C LYS A 250 0.43 -6.49 29.39
N LYS A 251 1.58 -6.13 28.78
CA LYS A 251 1.78 -4.79 28.20
C LYS A 251 1.00 -4.59 26.89
N VAL A 252 0.82 -5.67 26.11
CA VAL A 252 0.04 -5.70 24.85
C VAL A 252 -1.47 -5.68 25.11
N ALA A 253 -1.94 -6.21 26.24
CA ALA A 253 -3.32 -6.09 26.71
C ALA A 253 -3.70 -4.67 27.19
N ALA A 254 -2.88 -3.66 26.88
CA ALA A 254 -3.26 -2.27 27.05
C ALA A 254 -4.47 -2.01 26.13
N VAL A 255 -5.61 -1.71 26.73
CA VAL A 255 -6.84 -1.34 26.03
C VAL A 255 -6.51 -0.25 25.02
N VAL A 256 -6.72 -0.54 23.73
CA VAL A 256 -6.68 0.44 22.65
C VAL A 256 -7.55 1.63 23.10
N THR A 257 -6.90 2.78 23.34
CA THR A 257 -7.62 3.95 23.88
C THR A 257 -8.19 4.78 22.75
N GLY A 258 -9.28 5.50 23.01
CA GLY A 258 -9.84 6.43 22.01
C GLY A 258 -8.81 7.47 21.52
N ALA A 259 -7.88 7.88 22.39
CA ALA A 259 -6.77 8.75 22.00
C ALA A 259 -5.88 8.11 20.92
N ALA A 260 -5.62 6.81 21.01
CA ALA A 260 -4.76 6.11 20.06
C ALA A 260 -5.39 5.96 18.66
N VAL A 261 -6.73 5.79 18.54
CA VAL A 261 -7.45 5.86 17.25
C VAL A 261 -7.29 7.22 16.59
N MET A 262 -7.48 8.30 17.35
CA MET A 262 -7.31 9.66 16.82
C MET A 262 -5.86 9.89 16.39
N THR A 263 -4.90 9.38 17.17
CA THR A 263 -3.49 9.48 16.82
C THR A 263 -3.15 8.65 15.58
N ALA A 264 -3.74 7.46 15.39
CA ALA A 264 -3.53 6.63 14.21
C ALA A 264 -4.04 7.31 12.93
N ILE A 265 -5.17 8.02 12.99
CA ILE A 265 -5.67 8.79 11.83
C ILE A 265 -4.78 10.01 11.53
N ASP A 266 -4.30 10.72 12.54
CA ASP A 266 -3.36 11.83 12.35
C ASP A 266 -1.95 11.35 11.92
N GLN A 267 -1.65 10.07 12.13
CA GLN A 267 -0.44 9.37 11.71
C GLN A 267 -0.58 8.66 10.35
N ILE A 268 -1.67 8.84 9.61
CA ILE A 268 -1.79 8.32 8.24
C ILE A 268 -0.66 8.91 7.39
N GLY A 269 0.30 8.08 6.99
CA GLY A 269 1.53 8.50 6.29
C GLY A 269 2.65 9.05 7.17
N ASN A 270 2.53 8.95 8.50
CA ASN A 270 3.54 9.39 9.47
C ASN A 270 3.57 8.46 10.72
N PRO A 271 3.97 7.18 10.56
CA PRO A 271 4.02 6.23 11.67
C PRO A 271 5.01 6.66 12.75
N LYS A 272 4.64 6.50 14.02
CA LYS A 272 5.56 6.70 15.16
C LYS A 272 6.28 5.39 15.51
N GLN A 273 7.41 5.49 16.21
CA GLN A 273 8.18 4.33 16.68
C GLN A 273 7.31 3.37 17.51
N GLU A 274 6.46 3.93 18.37
CA GLU A 274 5.50 3.19 19.19
C GLU A 274 4.59 2.27 18.35
N THR A 275 4.16 2.73 17.16
CA THR A 275 3.34 1.94 16.22
C THR A 275 4.09 0.75 15.64
N ILE A 276 5.37 0.95 15.35
CA ILE A 276 6.24 -0.07 14.74
C ILE A 276 6.58 -1.13 15.80
N ASP A 277 6.99 -0.71 16.98
CA ASP A 277 7.29 -1.61 18.10
C ASP A 277 6.07 -2.43 18.51
N TYR A 278 4.89 -1.79 18.54
CA TYR A 278 3.62 -2.46 18.76
C TYR A 278 3.36 -3.53 17.69
N ALA A 279 3.50 -3.21 16.41
CA ALA A 279 3.33 -4.17 15.32
C ALA A 279 4.29 -5.36 15.41
N HIS A 280 5.56 -5.12 15.75
CA HIS A 280 6.54 -6.19 15.99
C HIS A 280 6.09 -7.09 17.13
N SER A 281 5.65 -6.52 18.25
CA SER A 281 5.16 -7.29 19.40
C SER A 281 3.92 -8.11 19.07
N LEU A 282 3.01 -7.55 18.26
CA LEU A 282 1.78 -8.19 17.83
C LEU A 282 2.09 -9.39 16.93
N ILE A 283 2.93 -9.23 15.91
CA ILE A 283 3.35 -10.35 15.04
C ILE A 283 4.13 -11.40 15.84
N ALA A 284 5.03 -11.00 16.74
CA ALA A 284 5.82 -11.93 17.54
C ALA A 284 4.98 -12.74 18.55
N SER A 285 3.79 -12.26 18.91
CA SER A 285 2.86 -12.95 19.82
C SER A 285 1.90 -13.90 19.10
N LEU A 286 1.79 -13.84 17.77
CA LEU A 286 0.98 -14.77 16.99
C LEU A 286 1.59 -16.19 16.98
N PRO A 287 0.78 -17.25 17.03
CA PRO A 287 1.26 -18.62 16.86
C PRO A 287 1.96 -18.81 15.52
N THR A 288 3.17 -19.37 15.54
CA THR A 288 4.02 -19.55 14.34
C THR A 288 3.29 -20.34 13.24
N VAL A 289 2.50 -21.35 13.63
CA VAL A 289 1.70 -22.18 12.71
C VAL A 289 0.70 -21.33 11.90
N ILE A 290 0.08 -20.31 12.52
CA ILE A 290 -0.87 -19.42 11.83
C ILE A 290 -0.12 -18.48 10.89
N ILE A 291 1.03 -17.93 11.33
CA ILE A 291 1.84 -17.01 10.51
C ILE A 291 2.35 -17.72 9.25
N GLU A 292 2.94 -18.91 9.42
CA GLU A 292 3.47 -19.71 8.32
C GLU A 292 2.37 -20.10 7.34
N ALA A 293 1.22 -20.57 7.84
CA ALA A 293 0.07 -20.87 7.00
C ALA A 293 -0.42 -19.62 6.24
N ALA A 294 -0.54 -18.47 6.91
CA ALA A 294 -1.01 -17.24 6.28
C ALA A 294 -0.07 -16.73 5.16
N ARG A 295 1.22 -17.07 5.19
CA ARG A 295 2.20 -16.66 4.16
C ARG A 295 2.20 -17.52 2.91
N GLU A 296 1.51 -18.66 2.92
CA GLU A 296 1.44 -19.56 1.76
C GLU A 296 0.06 -19.57 1.10
N PRO A 297 -0.07 -19.66 -0.23
CA PRO A 297 -1.37 -19.55 -0.91
C PRO A 297 -2.42 -20.60 -0.49
N TYR A 298 -2.01 -21.82 -0.13
CA TYR A 298 -2.91 -22.85 0.39
C TYR A 298 -3.34 -22.54 1.82
N GLY A 299 -2.36 -22.27 2.69
CA GLY A 299 -2.59 -21.96 4.10
C GLY A 299 -3.38 -20.66 4.28
N ALA A 300 -3.12 -19.62 3.49
CA ALA A 300 -3.82 -18.34 3.58
C ALA A 300 -5.32 -18.49 3.36
N ARG A 301 -5.72 -19.28 2.36
CA ARG A 301 -7.14 -19.61 2.12
C ARG A 301 -7.74 -20.36 3.31
N ALA A 302 -7.01 -21.34 3.83
CA ALA A 302 -7.42 -22.13 4.99
C ALA A 302 -7.57 -21.28 6.27
N VAL A 303 -6.67 -20.34 6.51
CA VAL A 303 -6.72 -19.38 7.62
C VAL A 303 -7.97 -18.52 7.51
N ILE A 304 -8.23 -17.91 6.34
CA ILE A 304 -9.41 -17.07 6.15
C ILE A 304 -10.72 -17.86 6.32
N TYR A 305 -10.81 -19.08 5.77
CA TYR A 305 -11.99 -19.91 5.98
C TYR A 305 -12.20 -20.27 7.44
N SER A 306 -11.13 -20.57 8.17
CA SER A 306 -11.20 -20.90 9.60
C SER A 306 -11.68 -19.71 10.44
N LEU A 307 -11.28 -18.49 10.08
CA LEU A 307 -11.77 -17.25 10.73
C LEU A 307 -13.27 -17.02 10.52
N LEU A 308 -13.86 -17.57 9.46
CA LEU A 308 -15.28 -17.47 9.12
C LEU A 308 -16.14 -18.62 9.66
N LEU A 309 -15.54 -19.62 10.32
CA LEU A 309 -16.32 -20.72 10.87
C LEU A 309 -17.13 -20.24 12.07
N ASP A 310 -18.43 -20.50 12.02
CA ASP A 310 -19.36 -20.18 13.08
C ASP A 310 -19.04 -20.98 14.36
N GLU A 311 -19.29 -20.38 15.52
CA GLU A 311 -19.13 -21.05 16.82
C GLU A 311 -20.21 -22.13 17.03
N GLY A 312 -21.37 -21.98 16.40
CA GLY A 312 -22.52 -22.88 16.49
C GLY A 312 -22.36 -24.17 15.71
N ASN A 313 -22.63 -25.29 16.38
CA ASN A 313 -22.40 -26.65 15.84
C ASN A 313 -23.17 -26.92 14.51
N ALA A 314 -24.39 -26.42 14.37
CA ALA A 314 -25.22 -26.69 13.19
C ALA A 314 -24.78 -25.91 11.93
N VAL A 315 -24.46 -24.63 12.05
CA VAL A 315 -23.99 -23.80 10.92
C VAL A 315 -22.58 -24.21 10.55
N ARG A 316 -21.70 -24.38 11.55
CA ARG A 316 -20.33 -24.85 11.34
C ARG A 316 -20.26 -26.18 10.59
N ALA A 317 -21.13 -27.13 10.92
CA ALA A 317 -21.18 -28.41 10.20
C ALA A 317 -21.52 -28.21 8.70
N LYS A 318 -22.45 -27.29 8.38
CA LYS A 318 -22.78 -26.95 6.98
C LYS A 318 -21.63 -26.25 6.28
N GLN A 319 -20.98 -25.30 6.94
CA GLN A 319 -19.80 -24.61 6.41
C GLN A 319 -18.65 -25.59 6.11
N LEU A 320 -18.35 -26.49 7.04
CA LEU A 320 -17.33 -27.53 6.86
C LEU A 320 -17.69 -28.51 5.73
N GLN A 321 -18.96 -28.86 5.58
CA GLN A 321 -19.42 -29.70 4.48
C GLN A 321 -19.28 -28.97 3.14
N HIS A 322 -19.70 -27.71 3.06
CA HIS A 322 -19.57 -26.89 1.86
C HIS A 322 -18.11 -26.79 1.40
N LEU A 323 -17.19 -26.48 2.32
CA LEU A 323 -15.76 -26.39 2.02
C LEU A 323 -15.15 -27.74 1.64
N ARG A 324 -15.63 -28.85 2.21
CA ARG A 324 -15.19 -30.18 1.80
C ARG A 324 -15.54 -30.48 0.33
N ASP A 325 -16.69 -30.00 -0.11
CA ASP A 325 -17.24 -30.29 -1.44
C ASP A 325 -16.75 -29.30 -2.51
N HIS A 326 -16.44 -28.05 -2.13
CA HIS A 326 -16.17 -26.95 -3.08
C HIS A 326 -14.79 -26.28 -2.94
N ALA A 327 -14.06 -26.50 -1.84
CA ALA A 327 -12.68 -26.02 -1.72
C ALA A 327 -11.69 -27.08 -2.25
N ASP A 328 -10.48 -26.63 -2.58
CA ASP A 328 -9.39 -27.55 -2.91
C ASP A 328 -9.13 -28.52 -1.74
N ALA A 329 -8.95 -29.80 -2.04
CA ALA A 329 -8.79 -30.85 -1.03
C ALA A 329 -7.64 -30.57 -0.05
N ASP A 330 -6.52 -30.05 -0.56
CA ASP A 330 -5.35 -29.69 0.24
C ASP A 330 -5.64 -28.49 1.16
N VAL A 331 -6.39 -27.50 0.67
CA VAL A 331 -6.82 -26.35 1.49
C VAL A 331 -7.73 -26.83 2.62
N TYR A 332 -8.67 -27.72 2.33
CA TYR A 332 -9.54 -28.28 3.36
C TYR A 332 -8.77 -29.09 4.41
N ALA A 333 -7.78 -29.86 3.99
CA ALA A 333 -6.91 -30.63 4.90
C ALA A 333 -6.13 -29.72 5.85
N VAL A 334 -5.48 -28.68 5.31
CA VAL A 334 -4.74 -27.68 6.10
C VAL A 334 -5.67 -26.88 7.01
N MET A 335 -6.86 -26.50 6.53
CA MET A 335 -7.86 -25.81 7.34
C MET A 335 -8.22 -26.64 8.58
N ARG A 336 -8.45 -27.95 8.41
CA ARG A 336 -8.79 -28.82 9.53
C ARG A 336 -7.71 -28.88 10.62
N THR A 337 -6.45 -28.71 10.27
CA THR A 337 -5.35 -28.65 11.26
C THR A 337 -5.25 -27.28 11.94
N LEU A 338 -5.68 -26.20 11.28
CA LEU A 338 -5.63 -24.82 11.80
C LEU A 338 -6.83 -24.42 12.64
N ILE A 339 -7.98 -25.09 12.48
CA ILE A 339 -9.20 -24.83 13.25
C ILE A 339 -8.97 -24.70 14.77
N PRO A 340 -8.27 -25.62 15.47
CA PRO A 340 -8.08 -25.50 16.92
C PRO A 340 -7.24 -24.27 17.28
N GLU A 341 -6.15 -24.01 16.55
CA GLU A 341 -5.25 -22.86 16.77
C GLU A 341 -5.99 -21.53 16.58
N ILE A 342 -6.84 -21.44 15.55
CA ILE A 342 -7.60 -20.23 15.24
C ILE A 342 -8.76 -20.03 16.23
N ALA A 343 -9.34 -21.11 16.76
CA ALA A 343 -10.40 -21.01 17.76
C ALA A 343 -9.91 -20.44 19.11
N GLU A 344 -8.63 -20.61 19.43
CA GLU A 344 -8.00 -20.04 20.63
C GLU A 344 -7.50 -18.60 20.43
N LEU A 345 -7.54 -18.09 19.19
CA LEU A 345 -6.99 -16.79 18.86
C LEU A 345 -7.90 -15.64 19.35
N ASP A 346 -7.33 -14.70 20.11
CA ASP A 346 -8.04 -13.49 20.53
C ASP A 346 -8.47 -12.64 19.32
N ARG A 347 -9.62 -11.97 19.43
CA ARG A 347 -10.20 -11.12 18.39
C ARG A 347 -9.24 -10.02 17.92
N GLN A 348 -8.39 -9.50 18.80
CA GLN A 348 -7.41 -8.46 18.44
C GLN A 348 -6.41 -8.89 17.35
N TYR A 349 -6.21 -10.21 17.17
CA TYR A 349 -5.27 -10.77 16.21
C TYR A 349 -5.87 -11.05 14.82
N ARG A 350 -7.19 -10.91 14.66
CA ARG A 350 -7.88 -11.20 13.39
C ARG A 350 -7.36 -10.32 12.25
N LEU A 351 -7.34 -8.99 12.43
CA LEU A 351 -6.84 -8.05 11.42
C LEU A 351 -5.37 -8.29 11.04
N PRO A 352 -4.42 -8.45 11.99
CA PRO A 352 -3.05 -8.81 11.67
C PRO A 352 -2.93 -10.07 10.81
N VAL A 353 -3.67 -11.13 11.16
CA VAL A 353 -3.65 -12.39 10.39
C VAL A 353 -4.19 -12.19 8.97
N ILE A 354 -5.24 -11.37 8.80
CA ILE A 354 -5.76 -11.01 7.48
C ILE A 354 -4.72 -10.22 6.67
N ASP A 355 -4.05 -9.24 7.28
CA ASP A 355 -3.02 -8.44 6.61
C ASP A 355 -1.83 -9.30 6.16
N ILE A 356 -1.44 -10.32 6.96
CA ILE A 356 -0.40 -11.30 6.59
C ILE A 356 -0.87 -12.23 5.46
N ALA A 357 -2.16 -12.55 5.40
CA ALA A 357 -2.71 -13.47 4.39
C ALA A 357 -2.88 -12.83 3.00
N ILE A 358 -3.16 -11.52 2.92
CA ILE A 358 -3.43 -10.82 1.64
C ILE A 358 -2.34 -11.01 0.57
N PRO A 359 -1.03 -10.88 0.87
CA PRO A 359 0.03 -11.06 -0.12
C PRO A 359 0.02 -12.46 -0.74
N ALA A 360 -0.15 -13.51 0.08
CA ALA A 360 -0.23 -14.88 -0.38
C ALA A 360 -1.48 -15.13 -1.24
N LEU A 361 -2.61 -14.52 -0.87
CA LEU A 361 -3.85 -14.58 -1.65
C LEU A 361 -3.73 -13.87 -3.00
N LYS A 362 -2.89 -12.83 -3.14
CA LYS A 362 -2.60 -12.18 -4.43
C LYS A 362 -1.80 -13.05 -5.40
N GLN A 363 -1.15 -14.12 -4.92
CA GLN A 363 -0.39 -15.05 -5.75
C GLN A 363 -1.24 -16.16 -6.36
N LEU A 364 -2.52 -16.25 -5.99
CA LEU A 364 -3.43 -17.24 -6.57
C LEU A 364 -3.55 -17.08 -8.08
N SER A 365 -3.93 -18.14 -8.79
CA SER A 365 -4.45 -18.01 -10.15
C SER A 365 -5.87 -17.44 -10.15
N LEU A 366 -6.33 -16.93 -11.29
CA LEU A 366 -7.69 -16.37 -11.41
C LEU A 366 -8.77 -17.38 -11.03
N SER A 367 -8.63 -18.65 -11.43
CA SER A 367 -9.60 -19.71 -11.10
C SER A 367 -9.59 -20.05 -9.61
N GLN A 368 -8.41 -20.13 -8.99
CA GLN A 368 -8.27 -20.32 -7.54
C GLN A 368 -8.87 -19.16 -6.76
N TYR A 369 -8.68 -17.92 -7.22
CA TYR A 369 -9.29 -16.75 -6.59
C TYR A 369 -10.81 -16.73 -6.74
N GLN A 370 -11.36 -17.11 -7.90
CA GLN A 370 -12.80 -17.23 -8.10
C GLN A 370 -13.41 -18.26 -7.15
N SER A 371 -12.84 -19.47 -7.09
CA SER A 371 -13.26 -20.49 -6.11
C SER A 371 -13.15 -19.97 -4.67
N PHE A 372 -12.05 -19.29 -4.34
CA PHE A 372 -11.87 -18.70 -3.02
C PHE A 372 -12.96 -17.70 -2.67
N ARG A 373 -13.24 -16.78 -3.60
CA ARG A 373 -14.25 -15.73 -3.50
C ARG A 373 -15.66 -16.31 -3.33
N ASP A 374 -16.01 -17.33 -4.12
CA ASP A 374 -17.32 -17.96 -4.10
C ASP A 374 -17.55 -18.71 -2.78
N ASN A 375 -16.55 -19.49 -2.33
CA ASN A 375 -16.58 -20.16 -1.03
C ASN A 375 -16.69 -19.15 0.12
N LEU A 376 -15.94 -18.04 0.08
CA LEU A 376 -16.02 -16.99 1.10
C LEU A 376 -17.42 -16.36 1.17
N GLY A 377 -18.04 -16.08 0.03
CA GLY A 377 -19.42 -15.60 -0.03
C GLY A 377 -20.41 -16.61 0.54
N ALA A 378 -20.28 -17.88 0.16
CA ALA A 378 -21.15 -18.96 0.64
C ALA A 378 -21.03 -19.19 2.16
N LEU A 379 -19.83 -19.08 2.73
CA LEU A 379 -19.62 -19.19 4.18
C LEU A 379 -20.33 -18.10 4.97
N ILE A 380 -20.22 -16.85 4.50
CA ILE A 380 -20.80 -15.65 5.14
C ILE A 380 -22.33 -15.64 5.03
N GLU A 381 -22.89 -16.17 3.94
CA GLU A 381 -24.34 -16.18 3.74
C GLU A 381 -25.03 -17.42 4.36
N MET A 382 -24.26 -18.39 4.87
CA MET A 382 -24.75 -19.73 5.23
C MET A 382 -25.78 -19.73 6.37
N ASP A 383 -25.65 -18.82 7.32
CA ASP A 383 -26.54 -18.69 8.47
C ASP A 383 -27.74 -17.75 8.20
N GLY A 384 -27.74 -17.10 7.03
CA GLY A 384 -28.75 -16.12 6.62
C GLY A 384 -28.64 -14.76 7.33
N ARG A 385 -27.54 -14.49 8.06
CA ARG A 385 -27.29 -13.25 8.80
C ARG A 385 -25.81 -12.87 8.75
N VAL A 386 -25.49 -11.92 7.86
CA VAL A 386 -24.13 -11.37 7.81
C VAL A 386 -23.86 -10.48 9.03
N ASP A 387 -22.85 -10.83 9.82
CA ASP A 387 -22.38 -10.01 10.93
C ASP A 387 -21.43 -8.86 10.46
N LEU A 388 -21.06 -7.95 11.37
CA LEU A 388 -20.19 -6.81 11.03
C LEU A 388 -18.73 -7.23 10.77
N PHE A 389 -18.26 -8.31 11.39
CA PHE A 389 -16.91 -8.83 11.19
C PHE A 389 -16.79 -9.50 9.82
N GLU A 390 -17.69 -10.42 9.48
CA GLU A 390 -17.81 -11.08 8.18
C GLU A 390 -17.93 -10.06 7.05
N TRP A 391 -18.78 -9.05 7.23
CA TRP A 391 -18.91 -7.95 6.28
C TRP A 391 -17.60 -7.17 6.14
N SER A 392 -16.94 -6.83 7.25
CA SER A 392 -15.67 -6.09 7.24
C SER A 392 -14.55 -6.89 6.58
N LEU A 393 -14.40 -8.16 6.94
CA LEU A 393 -13.44 -9.11 6.37
C LEU A 393 -13.64 -9.23 4.86
N GLN A 394 -14.88 -9.43 4.41
CA GLN A 394 -15.21 -9.48 2.99
C GLN A 394 -14.79 -8.19 2.27
N LYS A 395 -15.08 -7.01 2.86
CA LYS A 395 -14.71 -5.73 2.23
C LYS A 395 -13.22 -5.54 2.16
N ILE A 396 -12.48 -5.82 3.24
CA ILE A 396 -11.01 -5.71 3.28
C ILE A 396 -10.42 -6.62 2.20
N LEU A 397 -10.75 -7.91 2.21
CA LEU A 397 -10.21 -8.88 1.26
C LEU A 397 -10.55 -8.53 -0.19
N PHE A 398 -11.82 -8.30 -0.53
CA PHE A 398 -12.19 -8.02 -1.92
C PHE A 398 -11.65 -6.67 -2.40
N ASN A 399 -11.50 -5.69 -1.52
CA ASN A 399 -10.92 -4.40 -1.90
C ASN A 399 -9.44 -4.52 -2.32
N HIS A 400 -8.68 -5.41 -1.67
CA HIS A 400 -7.27 -5.68 -1.96
C HIS A 400 -7.04 -6.71 -3.06
N LEU A 401 -7.91 -7.72 -3.17
CA LEU A 401 -7.75 -8.84 -4.09
C LEU A 401 -8.43 -8.60 -5.44
N ASP A 402 -9.63 -7.99 -5.49
CA ASP A 402 -10.35 -7.81 -6.77
C ASP A 402 -9.55 -6.98 -7.78
N GLY A 403 -8.74 -6.03 -7.31
CA GLY A 403 -7.88 -5.21 -8.17
C GLY A 403 -6.75 -5.97 -8.85
N GLN A 404 -6.31 -7.08 -8.24
CA GLN A 404 -5.27 -7.95 -8.80
C GLN A 404 -5.82 -8.85 -9.90
N PHE A 405 -7.04 -9.35 -9.71
CA PHE A 405 -7.62 -10.39 -10.56
C PHE A 405 -8.62 -9.88 -11.60
N PHE A 406 -9.22 -8.72 -11.37
CA PHE A 406 -10.21 -8.13 -12.27
C PHE A 406 -9.79 -6.74 -12.73
N LYS A 407 -10.14 -6.41 -13.97
CA LYS A 407 -9.96 -5.07 -14.50
C LYS A 407 -10.98 -4.12 -13.86
N LEU A 408 -10.60 -3.48 -12.77
CA LEU A 408 -11.46 -2.52 -12.09
C LEU A 408 -11.59 -1.22 -12.89
N THR A 409 -12.81 -0.69 -12.96
CA THR A 409 -13.03 0.64 -13.54
C THR A 409 -12.64 1.70 -12.51
N PRO A 410 -11.72 2.62 -12.84
CA PRO A 410 -11.27 3.63 -11.89
C PRO A 410 -12.44 4.54 -11.48
N VAL A 411 -12.59 4.72 -10.17
CA VAL A 411 -13.63 5.56 -9.59
C VAL A 411 -13.29 7.03 -9.85
N LYS A 412 -14.03 7.68 -10.75
CA LYS A 412 -13.90 9.12 -10.98
C LYS A 412 -14.52 9.90 -9.82
N ALA A 413 -13.74 10.83 -9.25
CA ALA A 413 -14.24 11.74 -8.22
C ALA A 413 -15.37 12.63 -8.79
N ARG A 414 -16.52 12.64 -8.13
CA ARG A 414 -17.72 13.41 -8.50
C ARG A 414 -18.15 14.41 -7.44
N TYR A 415 -17.75 14.18 -6.19
CA TYR A 415 -18.20 14.96 -5.04
C TYR A 415 -17.00 15.63 -4.37
N SER A 416 -17.16 16.90 -4.01
CA SER A 416 -16.11 17.71 -3.38
C SER A 416 -16.49 18.21 -1.99
N ASP A 417 -17.72 17.95 -1.55
CA ASP A 417 -18.23 18.44 -0.28
C ASP A 417 -19.07 17.38 0.43
N VAL A 418 -18.88 17.24 1.75
CA VAL A 418 -19.62 16.30 2.61
C VAL A 418 -21.12 16.55 2.58
N ARG A 419 -21.56 17.79 2.36
CA ARG A 419 -22.98 18.19 2.28
C ARG A 419 -23.71 17.58 1.09
N GLN A 420 -23.00 17.07 0.07
CA GLN A 420 -23.61 16.41 -1.09
C GLN A 420 -24.06 14.98 -0.77
N LEU A 421 -23.52 14.35 0.28
CA LEU A 421 -23.73 12.95 0.64
C LEU A 421 -24.18 12.80 2.11
N LYS A 422 -25.00 13.74 2.60
CA LYS A 422 -25.45 13.77 4.01
C LYS A 422 -26.11 12.46 4.44
N LYS A 423 -26.93 11.85 3.59
CA LYS A 423 -27.66 10.62 3.90
C LYS A 423 -26.70 9.43 4.06
N GLU A 424 -25.73 9.34 3.16
CA GLU A 424 -24.71 8.30 3.16
C GLU A 424 -23.76 8.44 4.35
N ILE A 425 -23.31 9.67 4.63
CA ILE A 425 -22.47 9.97 5.80
C ILE A 425 -23.22 9.67 7.10
N ARG A 426 -24.50 10.05 7.20
CA ARG A 426 -25.35 9.73 8.34
C ARG A 426 -25.42 8.22 8.59
N LEU A 427 -25.56 7.41 7.54
CA LEU A 427 -25.61 5.96 7.68
C LEU A 427 -24.31 5.40 8.25
N ILE A 428 -23.16 5.78 7.68
CA ILE A 428 -21.84 5.30 8.12
C ILE A 428 -21.54 5.70 9.56
N LEU A 429 -21.80 6.96 9.92
CA LEU A 429 -21.59 7.41 11.29
C LEU A 429 -22.56 6.74 12.29
N SER A 430 -23.77 6.40 11.85
CA SER A 430 -24.71 5.65 12.70
C SER A 430 -24.22 4.22 12.94
N VAL A 431 -23.71 3.54 11.90
CA VAL A 431 -23.10 2.21 12.05
C VAL A 431 -21.92 2.26 13.01
N MET A 432 -21.03 3.24 12.85
CA MET A 432 -19.87 3.38 13.73
C MET A 432 -20.28 3.65 15.19
N ALA A 433 -21.24 4.56 15.41
CA ALA A 433 -21.73 4.88 16.74
C ALA A 433 -22.38 3.67 17.44
N TYR A 434 -23.04 2.77 16.71
CA TYR A 434 -23.61 1.55 17.27
C TYR A 434 -22.61 0.41 17.45
N ALA A 435 -21.44 0.46 16.80
CA ALA A 435 -20.43 -0.59 16.91
C ALA A 435 -19.75 -0.58 18.28
N GLY A 436 -19.43 0.60 18.82
CA GLY A 436 -18.79 0.74 20.15
C GLY A 436 -19.76 0.83 21.32
N GLN A 437 -20.97 1.35 21.09
CA GLN A 437 -21.85 1.76 22.19
C GLN A 437 -22.98 0.76 22.42
N GLN A 438 -23.04 0.19 23.63
CA GLN A 438 -24.14 -0.70 24.03
C GLN A 438 -25.45 0.08 24.27
N ASN A 439 -25.35 1.32 24.76
CA ASN A 439 -26.49 2.16 25.08
C ASN A 439 -26.87 3.09 23.93
N GLN A 440 -28.16 3.18 23.60
CA GLN A 440 -28.68 4.07 22.57
C GLN A 440 -28.40 5.55 22.85
N GLY A 441 -28.36 5.95 24.12
CA GLY A 441 -28.03 7.32 24.52
C GLY A 441 -26.58 7.71 24.22
N ASP A 442 -25.64 6.80 24.46
CA ASP A 442 -24.22 7.04 24.24
C ASP A 442 -23.85 6.94 22.75
N ALA A 443 -24.50 6.03 22.01
CA ALA A 443 -24.44 6.01 20.54
C ALA A 443 -24.88 7.36 19.94
N ALA A 444 -25.95 7.96 20.44
CA ALA A 444 -26.41 9.25 19.95
C ALA A 444 -25.41 10.40 20.22
N LYS A 445 -24.69 10.36 21.36
CA LYS A 445 -23.63 11.33 21.69
C LYS A 445 -22.40 11.15 20.79
N ALA A 446 -21.94 9.91 20.62
CA ALA A 446 -20.82 9.57 19.73
C ALA A 446 -21.12 10.02 18.29
N PHE A 447 -22.33 9.73 17.80
CA PHE A 447 -22.80 10.21 16.50
C PHE A 447 -22.79 11.74 16.40
N ALA A 448 -23.31 12.43 17.42
CA ALA A 448 -23.35 13.90 17.44
C ALA A 448 -21.93 14.51 17.43
N ALA A 449 -20.99 13.93 18.17
CA ALA A 449 -19.59 14.33 18.18
C ALA A 449 -18.95 14.19 16.79
N ALA A 450 -19.16 13.05 16.12
CA ALA A 450 -18.66 12.81 14.76
C ALA A 450 -19.27 13.78 13.72
N VAL A 451 -20.58 14.05 13.82
CA VAL A 451 -21.30 14.98 12.94
C VAL A 451 -20.79 16.42 13.11
N ALA A 452 -20.47 16.82 14.35
CA ALA A 452 -19.92 18.14 14.65
C ALA A 452 -18.56 18.36 13.96
N THR A 453 -17.71 17.34 13.89
CA THR A 453 -16.42 17.39 13.17
C THR A 453 -16.59 17.70 11.68
N LEU A 454 -17.72 17.31 11.09
CA LEU A 454 -18.02 17.55 9.67
C LEU A 454 -18.81 18.84 9.43
N ALA A 455 -19.13 19.61 10.48
CA ALA A 455 -19.99 20.79 10.42
C ALA A 455 -21.34 20.53 9.69
N LEU A 456 -21.89 19.32 9.84
CA LEU A 456 -23.18 18.95 9.28
C LEU A 456 -24.29 19.24 10.31
N SER A 457 -25.01 20.34 10.12
CA SER A 457 -26.14 20.66 11.00
C SER A 457 -27.31 19.67 10.87
N GLU A 458 -28.03 19.48 11.98
CA GLU A 458 -29.35 18.83 12.05
C GLU A 458 -29.42 17.34 11.63
N GLN A 459 -28.32 16.58 11.76
CA GLN A 459 -28.39 15.13 11.60
C GLN A 459 -28.80 14.44 12.90
N LYS A 460 -29.68 13.45 12.80
CA LYS A 460 -30.02 12.53 13.88
C LYS A 460 -29.49 11.14 13.53
N ILE A 461 -29.07 10.39 14.55
CA ILE A 461 -28.68 8.98 14.38
C ILE A 461 -29.86 8.19 13.80
N LEU A 462 -29.58 7.26 12.88
CA LEU A 462 -30.59 6.35 12.34
C LEU A 462 -31.02 5.34 13.40
N ALA A 463 -32.26 4.87 13.36
CA ALA A 463 -32.66 3.73 14.18
C ALA A 463 -32.03 2.43 13.63
N LYS A 464 -31.76 1.44 14.50
CA LYS A 464 -31.10 0.18 14.11
C LYS A 464 -31.83 -0.57 12.98
N ASN A 465 -33.16 -0.49 12.92
CA ASN A 465 -33.98 -1.11 11.88
C ASN A 465 -33.92 -0.38 10.52
N GLU A 466 -33.43 0.86 10.47
CA GLU A 466 -33.22 1.63 9.25
C GLU A 466 -31.83 1.36 8.62
N ILE A 467 -30.96 0.65 9.35
CA ILE A 467 -29.60 0.31 8.91
C ILE A 467 -29.64 -1.05 8.23
N SER A 468 -29.16 -1.11 7.00
CA SER A 468 -28.95 -2.36 6.26
C SER A 468 -27.54 -2.40 5.67
N LEU A 469 -26.94 -3.59 5.63
CA LEU A 469 -25.61 -3.78 5.03
C LEU A 469 -25.61 -3.47 3.53
N SER A 470 -26.71 -3.77 2.82
CA SER A 470 -26.88 -3.38 1.42
C SER A 470 -26.93 -1.85 1.24
N GLY A 471 -27.58 -1.14 2.17
CA GLY A 471 -27.57 0.32 2.23
C GLY A 471 -26.17 0.88 2.51
N LEU A 472 -25.44 0.23 3.42
CA LEU A 472 -24.06 0.59 3.77
C LEU A 472 -23.12 0.44 2.57
N ASP A 473 -23.23 -0.66 1.82
CA ASP A 473 -22.48 -0.90 0.59
C ASP A 473 -22.75 0.18 -0.47
N LEU A 474 -24.01 0.56 -0.66
CA LEU A 474 -24.38 1.62 -1.59
C LEU A 474 -23.84 2.99 -1.15
N ALA A 475 -23.90 3.28 0.16
CA ALA A 475 -23.37 4.50 0.73
C ALA A 475 -21.85 4.60 0.51
N LEU A 476 -21.11 3.54 0.84
CA LEU A 476 -19.66 3.47 0.65
C LEU A 476 -19.26 3.63 -0.84
N LYS A 477 -19.99 2.98 -1.77
CA LYS A 477 -19.78 3.16 -3.22
C LYS A 477 -19.95 4.62 -3.68
N LYS A 478 -20.83 5.39 -3.03
CA LYS A 478 -20.98 6.82 -3.32
C LYS A 478 -19.86 7.65 -2.67
N LEU A 479 -19.50 7.36 -1.42
CA LEU A 479 -18.42 8.06 -0.73
C LEU A 479 -17.04 7.82 -1.38
N ALA A 480 -16.81 6.64 -1.97
CA ALA A 480 -15.60 6.37 -2.75
C ALA A 480 -15.40 7.37 -3.90
N LYS A 481 -16.48 8.01 -4.39
CA LYS A 481 -16.45 9.06 -5.43
C LYS A 481 -16.16 10.47 -4.88
N LEU A 482 -15.87 10.63 -3.59
CA LEU A 482 -15.41 11.89 -3.03
C LEU A 482 -13.95 12.19 -3.42
N ARG A 483 -13.58 13.47 -3.40
CA ARG A 483 -12.17 13.87 -3.51
C ARG A 483 -11.37 13.42 -2.28
N PRO A 484 -10.07 13.06 -2.44
CA PRO A 484 -9.26 12.46 -1.36
C PRO A 484 -9.29 13.19 -0.01
N LEU A 485 -9.10 14.51 0.01
CA LEU A 485 -9.12 15.30 1.25
C LEU A 485 -10.47 15.26 1.99
N VAL A 486 -11.57 15.03 1.27
CA VAL A 486 -12.89 14.93 1.89
C VAL A 486 -13.09 13.54 2.50
N LYS A 487 -12.55 12.49 1.88
CA LYS A 487 -12.57 11.14 2.44
C LYS A 487 -11.85 11.07 3.78
N GLN A 488 -10.69 11.72 3.89
CA GLN A 488 -9.93 11.81 5.15
C GLN A 488 -10.75 12.48 6.27
N LYS A 489 -11.51 13.54 5.97
CA LYS A 489 -12.40 14.19 6.95
C LYS A 489 -13.47 13.24 7.48
N ILE A 490 -14.04 12.40 6.61
CA ILE A 490 -15.05 11.41 7.00
C ILE A 490 -14.44 10.35 7.91
N LEU A 491 -13.24 9.86 7.59
CA LEU A 491 -12.54 8.90 8.46
C LEU A 491 -12.19 9.51 9.81
N LYS A 492 -11.74 10.77 9.86
CA LYS A 492 -11.56 11.51 11.12
C LYS A 492 -12.85 11.56 11.94
N ALA A 493 -14.00 11.82 11.31
CA ALA A 493 -15.28 11.78 12.02
C ALA A 493 -15.64 10.37 12.52
N CYS A 494 -15.32 9.32 11.76
CA CYS A 494 -15.50 7.94 12.22
C CYS A 494 -14.62 7.64 13.45
N ALA A 495 -13.34 8.03 13.44
CA ALA A 495 -12.48 7.89 14.62
C ALA A 495 -12.97 8.69 15.82
N VAL A 496 -13.51 9.90 15.63
CA VAL A 496 -14.11 10.67 16.74
C VAL A 496 -15.29 9.91 17.35
N SER A 497 -16.08 9.21 16.53
CA SER A 497 -17.16 8.36 17.02
C SER A 497 -16.63 7.19 17.86
N VAL A 498 -15.58 6.51 17.39
CA VAL A 498 -14.95 5.37 18.07
C VAL A 498 -14.26 5.81 19.36
N ALA A 499 -13.59 6.95 19.33
CA ALA A 499 -12.82 7.46 20.47
C ALA A 499 -13.68 8.08 21.58
N HIS A 500 -15.00 8.14 21.40
CA HIS A 500 -15.89 8.97 22.23
C HIS A 500 -15.94 8.52 23.69
N ASP A 501 -15.95 7.22 23.97
CA ASP A 501 -15.96 6.64 25.32
C ASP A 501 -14.56 6.28 25.84
N GLN A 502 -13.52 6.62 25.08
CA GLN A 502 -12.11 6.31 25.35
C GLN A 502 -11.76 4.81 25.37
N GLN A 503 -12.69 3.90 25.08
CA GLN A 503 -12.47 2.46 25.03
C GLN A 503 -12.78 1.96 23.63
N VAL A 504 -11.78 1.36 22.98
CA VAL A 504 -11.93 0.94 21.58
C VAL A 504 -12.07 -0.56 21.53
N SER A 505 -13.19 -1.03 21.00
CA SER A 505 -13.42 -2.46 20.78
C SER A 505 -12.76 -2.95 19.49
N PRO A 506 -12.35 -4.24 19.39
CA PRO A 506 -11.82 -4.80 18.16
C PRO A 506 -12.77 -4.63 16.95
N VAL A 507 -14.08 -4.72 17.19
CA VAL A 507 -15.11 -4.57 16.14
C VAL A 507 -15.13 -3.16 15.55
N GLU A 508 -14.90 -2.13 16.37
CA GLU A 508 -14.80 -0.75 15.86
C GLU A 508 -13.58 -0.56 14.98
N VAL A 509 -12.44 -1.14 15.37
CA VAL A 509 -11.21 -1.10 14.56
C VAL A 509 -11.40 -1.83 13.23
N GLU A 510 -12.05 -2.99 13.24
CA GLU A 510 -12.38 -3.76 12.03
C GLU A 510 -13.26 -2.97 11.05
N ILE A 511 -14.34 -2.35 11.53
CA ILE A 511 -15.23 -1.54 10.69
C ILE A 511 -14.52 -0.29 10.19
N LEU A 512 -13.76 0.38 11.05
CA LEU A 512 -13.00 1.57 10.68
C LEU A 512 -11.95 1.24 9.62
N ARG A 513 -11.26 0.10 9.76
CA ARG A 513 -10.31 -0.43 8.76
C ARG A 513 -11.02 -0.75 7.45
N ALA A 514 -12.17 -1.43 7.47
CA ALA A 514 -12.95 -1.71 6.27
C ALA A 514 -13.42 -0.42 5.55
N PHE A 515 -13.86 0.60 6.29
CA PHE A 515 -14.21 1.90 5.71
C PHE A 515 -12.99 2.59 5.11
N SER A 516 -11.84 2.51 5.77
CA SER A 516 -10.58 3.11 5.29
C SER A 516 -10.15 2.50 3.95
N ASP A 517 -10.25 1.18 3.81
CA ASP A 517 -9.90 0.42 2.60
C ASP A 517 -10.83 0.75 1.44
N VAL A 518 -12.15 0.73 1.67
CA VAL A 518 -13.14 1.04 0.62
C VAL A 518 -13.02 2.49 0.14
N LEU A 519 -12.56 3.39 1.01
CA LEU A 519 -12.33 4.80 0.67
C LEU A 519 -10.97 5.07 0.01
N ASP A 520 -10.08 4.08 -0.16
CA ASP A 520 -8.69 4.28 -0.62
C ASP A 520 -7.91 5.25 0.29
N CYS A 521 -8.07 5.10 1.60
CA CYS A 521 -7.39 5.90 2.60
C CYS A 521 -6.73 4.95 3.60
N PRO A 522 -5.49 4.49 3.33
CA PRO A 522 -4.82 3.51 4.20
C PRO A 522 -4.73 4.03 5.63
N MET A 523 -5.03 3.17 6.59
CA MET A 523 -4.94 3.47 8.03
C MET A 523 -3.88 2.57 8.68
N PRO A 524 -2.86 3.10 9.37
CA PRO A 524 -1.94 2.25 10.14
C PRO A 524 -2.69 1.52 11.28
N PRO A 525 -2.12 0.45 11.87
CA PRO A 525 -2.75 -0.22 12.99
C PRO A 525 -3.06 0.75 14.11
N VAL A 526 -4.22 0.55 14.73
CA VAL A 526 -4.63 1.33 15.89
C VAL A 526 -4.00 0.68 17.13
N ILE A 527 -3.24 1.47 17.90
CA ILE A 527 -2.47 1.06 19.11
C ILE A 527 -3.36 1.08 20.35
#